data_AF-A0A1V5K1T8-F1
#
_entry.id   AF-A0A1V5K1T8-F1
#
_cell.length_a   1.000
_cell.length_b   1.000
_cell.length_c   1.000
_cell.angle_alpha   90.00
_cell.angle_beta   90.00
_cell.angle_gamma   90.00
#
_symmetry.space_group_name_H-M   'P 1'
#
loop_
_entity.id
_entity.type
_entity.pdbx_description
1 polymer ?
#
loop_
_entity_poly.entity_id
_entity_poly.type
_entity_poly.pdbx_seq_one_letter_code
_entity_poly.pdbx_strand_id
1 'polypeptide(L)'
;MAAALPVGIFTSMSQALVPEVVRGLSHEPDRIPGVIFVSLAINLGFLMVFCAAIFGLQPFDAISEVVTVSWGRALGVPIWAAINSFALLALLTSFWSSALSAMGNVIEALGFKSETALSSRVVAFVITVAPSVALVFTQRFDFGDMISTAGAVGGVVLAVLPIPILLRARARNQRQPEFTCGVLFSVPFRVSIVLFYVGVLAYAAITML
;
A
#
# COMPACT_ATOMS: atom_id res chain seq x y z
N MET A 1 11.42 -3.47 -17.39
CA MET A 1 10.50 -4.39 -16.65
C MET A 1 10.81 -4.42 -15.16
N ALA A 2 12.04 -4.67 -14.69
CA ALA A 2 12.36 -4.75 -13.25
C ALA A 2 12.05 -3.46 -12.46
N ALA A 3 12.26 -2.27 -13.06
CA ALA A 3 11.91 -0.97 -12.48
C ALA A 3 10.42 -0.79 -12.15
N ALA A 4 9.52 -1.54 -12.81
CA ALA A 4 8.08 -1.45 -12.55
C ALA A 4 7.62 -2.38 -11.39
N LEU A 5 8.48 -3.28 -10.92
CA LEU A 5 8.11 -4.24 -9.87
C LEU A 5 7.74 -3.56 -8.54
N PRO A 6 8.51 -2.59 -8.01
CA PRO A 6 8.13 -1.93 -6.76
C PRO A 6 6.80 -1.17 -6.89
N VAL A 7 6.57 -0.53 -8.03
CA VAL A 7 5.30 0.17 -8.33
C VAL A 7 4.13 -0.82 -8.41
N GLY A 8 4.31 -1.97 -9.05
CA GLY A 8 3.29 -3.02 -9.08
C GLY A 8 3.03 -3.66 -7.71
N ILE A 9 4.02 -3.71 -6.83
CA ILE A 9 3.83 -4.12 -5.44
C ILE A 9 3.03 -3.06 -4.67
N PHE A 10 3.32 -1.78 -4.89
CA PHE A 10 2.56 -0.69 -4.28
C PHE A 10 1.07 -0.76 -4.63
N THR A 11 0.72 -1.04 -5.89
CA THR A 11 -0.70 -1.17 -6.30
C THR A 11 -1.42 -2.36 -5.67
N SER A 12 -0.68 -3.36 -5.16
CA SER A 12 -1.23 -4.54 -4.48
C SER A 12 -1.20 -4.45 -2.94
N MET A 13 -0.89 -3.28 -2.37
CA MET A 13 -0.88 -3.04 -0.92
C MET A 13 -2.24 -3.05 -0.22
N SER A 14 -3.34 -3.29 -0.95
CA SER A 14 -4.68 -3.46 -0.37
C SER A 14 -4.72 -4.56 0.71
N GLN A 15 -3.74 -5.46 0.73
CA GLN A 15 -3.51 -6.46 1.77
C GLN A 15 -3.42 -5.87 3.19
N ALA A 16 -2.99 -4.61 3.35
CA ALA A 16 -2.96 -3.94 4.65
C ALA A 16 -4.34 -3.81 5.32
N LEU A 17 -5.42 -3.85 4.53
CA LEU A 17 -6.80 -3.76 5.02
C LEU A 17 -7.38 -5.11 5.45
N VAL A 18 -6.70 -6.23 5.16
CA VAL A 18 -7.17 -7.57 5.52
C VAL A 18 -7.51 -7.71 7.01
N PRO A 19 -6.70 -7.22 7.97
CA PRO A 19 -7.04 -7.29 9.39
C PRO A 19 -8.34 -6.55 9.75
N GLU A 20 -8.63 -5.42 9.08
CA GLU A 20 -9.85 -4.65 9.29
C GLU A 20 -11.07 -5.36 8.71
N VAL A 21 -10.93 -5.97 7.53
CA VAL A 21 -11.97 -6.83 6.94
C VAL A 21 -12.27 -8.00 7.88
N VAL A 22 -11.24 -8.65 8.43
CA VAL A 22 -11.39 -9.75 9.40
C VAL A 22 -12.09 -9.29 10.67
N ARG A 23 -11.77 -8.10 11.18
CA ARG A 23 -12.45 -7.51 12.35
C ARG A 23 -13.91 -7.17 12.04
N GLY A 24 -14.19 -6.57 10.89
CA GLY A 24 -15.54 -6.19 10.47
C GLY A 24 -16.45 -7.39 10.22
N LEU A 25 -15.91 -8.48 9.66
CA LEU A 25 -16.63 -9.73 9.41
C LEU A 25 -16.45 -10.78 10.52
N SER A 26 -16.07 -10.37 11.74
CA SER A 26 -15.87 -11.32 12.84
C SER A 26 -17.11 -12.14 13.22
N HIS A 27 -18.30 -11.65 12.84
CA HIS A 27 -19.59 -12.31 13.04
C HIS A 27 -19.89 -13.40 12.00
N GLU A 28 -19.23 -13.37 10.84
CA GLU A 28 -19.40 -14.32 9.72
C GLU A 28 -18.03 -14.75 9.16
N PRO A 29 -17.22 -15.48 9.95
CA PRO A 29 -15.83 -15.74 9.63
C PRO A 29 -15.63 -16.61 8.38
N ASP A 30 -16.58 -17.50 8.07
CA ASP A 30 -16.53 -18.39 6.90
C ASP A 30 -16.57 -17.62 5.56
N ARG A 31 -17.08 -16.38 5.56
CA ARG A 31 -17.16 -15.54 4.36
C ARG A 31 -15.90 -14.74 4.08
N ILE A 32 -15.02 -14.59 5.09
CA ILE A 32 -13.81 -13.76 5.00
C ILE A 32 -12.94 -14.13 3.79
N PRO A 33 -12.60 -15.41 3.50
CA PRO A 33 -11.76 -15.75 2.36
C PRO A 33 -12.38 -15.35 1.02
N GLY A 34 -13.70 -15.56 0.87
CA GLY A 34 -14.44 -15.19 -0.33
C GLY A 34 -14.46 -13.68 -0.54
N VAL A 35 -14.69 -12.91 0.52
CA VAL A 35 -14.68 -11.43 0.46
C VAL A 35 -13.30 -10.89 0.09
N ILE A 36 -12.22 -11.44 0.66
CA ILE A 36 -10.85 -11.06 0.29
C ILE A 36 -10.58 -11.36 -1.19
N PHE A 37 -10.96 -12.55 -1.66
CA PHE A 37 -10.76 -12.93 -3.06
C PHE A 37 -11.52 -12.02 -4.03
N VAL A 38 -12.81 -11.75 -3.76
CA VAL A 38 -13.64 -10.84 -4.56
C VAL A 38 -13.04 -9.43 -4.56
N SER A 39 -12.59 -8.94 -3.40
CA SER A 39 -11.97 -7.62 -3.29
C SER A 39 -10.68 -7.52 -4.12
N LEU A 40 -9.85 -8.57 -4.10
CA LEU A 40 -8.63 -8.64 -4.91
C LEU A 40 -8.95 -8.72 -6.41
N ALA A 41 -9.98 -9.48 -6.80
CA ALA A 41 -10.43 -9.58 -8.18
C ALA A 41 -10.97 -8.24 -8.72
N ILE A 42 -11.75 -7.51 -7.91
CA ILE A 42 -12.23 -6.17 -8.26
C ILE A 42 -11.05 -5.20 -8.44
N ASN A 43 -10.09 -5.21 -7.52
CA ASN A 43 -8.90 -4.37 -7.60
C ASN A 43 -8.10 -4.67 -8.89
N LEU A 44 -7.85 -5.95 -9.19
CA LEU A 44 -7.19 -6.35 -10.42
C LEU A 44 -7.98 -5.94 -11.66
N GLY A 45 -9.31 -6.06 -11.64
CA GLY A 45 -10.20 -5.60 -12.70
C GLY A 45 -10.05 -4.11 -12.98
N PHE A 46 -10.08 -3.27 -11.94
CA PHE A 46 -9.84 -1.84 -12.07
C PHE A 46 -8.46 -1.53 -12.63
N LEU A 47 -7.40 -2.19 -12.13
CA LEU A 47 -6.04 -2.01 -12.63
C LEU A 47 -5.95 -2.32 -14.13
N MET A 48 -6.55 -3.44 -14.57
CA MET A 48 -6.58 -3.82 -15.98
C MET A 48 -7.34 -2.81 -16.84
N VAL A 49 -8.50 -2.33 -16.38
CA VAL A 49 -9.30 -1.32 -17.08
C VAL A 49 -8.54 -0.01 -17.23
N PHE A 50 -7.91 0.47 -16.16
CA PHE A 50 -7.12 1.71 -16.21
C PHE A 50 -5.89 1.56 -17.11
N CYS A 51 -5.14 0.46 -16.99
CA CYS A 51 -4.02 0.19 -17.89
C CYS A 51 -4.48 0.17 -19.36
N ALA A 52 -5.58 -0.51 -19.67
CA ALA A 52 -6.13 -0.54 -21.03
C ALA A 52 -6.54 0.86 -21.51
N ALA A 53 -7.17 1.66 -20.66
CA ALA A 53 -7.56 3.03 -21.00
C ALA A 53 -6.34 3.93 -21.24
N ILE A 54 -5.29 3.82 -20.41
CA ILE A 54 -4.06 4.61 -20.54
C ILE A 54 -3.38 4.35 -21.88
N PHE A 55 -3.09 3.08 -22.16
CA PHE A 55 -2.40 2.68 -23.40
C PHE A 55 -3.28 2.77 -24.64
N GLY A 56 -4.61 2.74 -24.48
CA GLY A 56 -5.56 2.89 -25.57
C GLY A 56 -5.82 4.34 -25.99
N LEU A 57 -5.69 5.31 -25.08
CA LEU A 57 -6.02 6.71 -25.32
C LEU A 57 -4.83 7.60 -25.68
N GLN A 58 -3.60 7.18 -25.37
CA GLN A 58 -2.40 7.99 -25.60
C GLN A 58 -1.25 7.16 -26.18
N PRO A 59 -0.46 7.75 -27.09
CA PRO A 59 0.79 7.13 -27.52
C PRO A 59 1.78 7.10 -26.35
N PHE A 60 2.71 6.13 -26.37
CA PHE A 60 3.59 5.82 -25.24
C PHE A 60 4.47 6.98 -24.79
N ASP A 61 4.84 7.88 -25.70
CA ASP A 61 5.66 9.06 -25.47
C ASP A 61 4.90 10.21 -24.77
N ALA A 62 3.56 10.18 -24.79
CA ALA A 62 2.71 11.20 -24.19
C ALA A 62 2.25 10.84 -22.76
N ILE A 63 2.57 9.65 -22.25
CA ILE A 63 2.16 9.18 -20.93
C ILE A 63 3.10 9.78 -19.89
N SER A 64 2.59 10.71 -19.08
CA SER A 64 3.30 11.18 -17.90
C SER A 64 3.20 10.18 -16.75
N GLU A 65 4.12 10.28 -15.80
CA GLU A 65 4.12 9.46 -14.58
C GLU A 65 2.77 9.52 -13.82
N VAL A 66 2.15 10.70 -13.80
CA VAL A 66 0.78 10.90 -13.34
C VAL A 66 -0.14 11.06 -14.55
N VAL A 67 -0.86 10.01 -14.92
CA VAL A 67 -1.72 9.95 -16.11
C VAL A 67 -2.81 11.03 -16.14
N THR A 68 -3.34 11.44 -14.98
CA THR A 68 -4.38 12.49 -14.94
C THR A 68 -3.87 13.83 -15.47
N VAL A 69 -2.56 14.06 -15.41
CA VAL A 69 -1.91 15.25 -15.96
C VAL A 69 -1.85 15.16 -17.48
N SER A 70 -1.42 14.02 -18.05
CA SER A 70 -1.37 13.82 -19.51
C SER A 70 -2.76 13.78 -20.14
N TRP A 71 -3.74 13.14 -19.50
CA TRP A 71 -5.14 13.13 -19.96
C TRP A 71 -5.76 14.52 -19.96
N GLY A 72 -5.53 15.31 -18.91
CA GLY A 72 -6.06 16.66 -18.90
C GLY A 72 -5.46 17.57 -19.97
N ARG A 73 -4.19 17.38 -20.33
CA ARG A 73 -3.58 18.08 -21.48
C ARG A 73 -4.21 17.65 -22.81
N ALA A 74 -4.58 16.37 -22.96
CA ALA A 74 -5.20 15.84 -24.17
C ALA A 74 -6.70 16.15 -24.31
N LEU A 75 -7.44 16.18 -23.20
CA LEU A 75 -8.91 16.33 -23.17
C LEU A 75 -9.36 17.78 -22.96
N GLY A 76 -8.45 18.69 -22.64
CA GLY A 76 -8.71 20.12 -22.47
C GLY A 76 -8.79 20.59 -21.02
N VAL A 77 -8.63 21.92 -20.83
CA VAL A 77 -8.46 22.57 -19.53
C VAL A 77 -9.60 22.29 -18.53
N PRO A 78 -10.89 22.27 -18.89
CA PRO A 78 -11.96 21.99 -17.93
C PRO A 78 -11.87 20.57 -17.35
N ILE A 79 -11.55 19.59 -18.19
CA ILE A 79 -11.41 18.18 -17.78
C ILE A 79 -10.14 18.01 -16.95
N TRP A 80 -9.04 18.66 -17.35
CA TRP A 80 -7.80 18.69 -16.56
C TRP A 80 -8.04 19.19 -15.13
N ALA A 81 -8.75 20.32 -14.98
CA ALA A 81 -9.01 20.90 -13.68
C ALA A 81 -9.90 19.99 -12.82
N ALA A 82 -10.95 19.41 -13.40
CA ALA A 82 -11.87 18.53 -12.70
C ALA A 82 -11.19 17.24 -12.20
N ILE A 83 -10.47 16.53 -13.08
CA ILE A 83 -9.82 15.26 -12.74
C ILE A 83 -8.72 15.47 -11.70
N ASN A 84 -7.86 16.48 -11.86
CA ASN A 84 -6.78 16.71 -10.91
C ASN A 84 -7.29 17.24 -9.56
N SER A 85 -8.37 18.04 -9.53
CA SER A 85 -9.01 18.43 -8.27
C SER A 85 -9.61 17.23 -7.55
N PHE A 86 -10.28 16.35 -8.29
CA PHE A 86 -10.81 15.10 -7.74
C PHE A 86 -9.68 14.22 -7.18
N ALA A 87 -8.59 14.03 -7.93
CA ALA A 87 -7.43 13.26 -7.49
C ALA A 87 -6.80 13.86 -6.22
N LEU A 88 -6.66 15.20 -6.16
CA LEU A 88 -6.15 15.89 -4.99
C LEU A 88 -7.03 15.67 -3.76
N LEU A 89 -8.36 15.83 -3.90
CA LEU A 89 -9.31 15.62 -2.81
C LEU A 89 -9.33 14.16 -2.34
N ALA A 90 -9.23 13.20 -3.27
CA ALA A 90 -9.16 11.79 -2.98
C ALA A 90 -7.88 11.46 -2.18
N LEU A 91 -6.72 11.90 -2.65
CA LEU A 91 -5.43 11.70 -1.97
C LEU A 91 -5.41 12.37 -0.59
N LEU A 92 -5.96 13.58 -0.47
CA LEU A 92 -6.04 14.29 0.81
C LEU A 92 -6.90 13.53 1.83
N THR A 93 -8.06 13.02 1.40
CA THR A 93 -8.96 12.24 2.27
C THR A 93 -8.30 10.95 2.74
N SER A 94 -7.64 10.22 1.84
CA SER A 94 -6.88 9.02 2.19
C SER A 94 -5.71 9.32 3.10
N PHE A 95 -4.98 10.41 2.86
CA PHE A 95 -3.86 10.85 3.69
C PHE A 95 -4.28 11.05 5.14
N TRP A 96 -5.40 11.75 5.40
CA TRP A 96 -5.88 11.96 6.76
C TRP A 96 -6.25 10.65 7.47
N SER A 97 -6.88 9.72 6.76
CA SER A 97 -7.21 8.40 7.29
C SER A 97 -5.97 7.60 7.68
N SER A 98 -4.98 7.51 6.77
CA SER A 98 -3.74 6.80 7.02
C SER A 98 -2.88 7.47 8.09
N ALA A 99 -2.80 8.80 8.10
CA ALA A 99 -2.06 9.56 9.11
C ALA A 99 -2.65 9.36 10.51
N LEU A 100 -3.97 9.33 10.64
CA LEU A 100 -4.64 9.08 11.92
C LEU A 100 -4.38 7.64 12.43
N SER A 101 -4.42 6.66 11.54
CA SER A 101 -4.09 5.26 11.87
C SER A 101 -2.62 5.11 12.32
N ALA A 102 -1.68 5.69 11.58
CA ALA A 102 -0.26 5.67 11.92
C ALA A 102 0.04 6.42 13.22
N MET A 103 -0.65 7.52 13.48
CA MET A 103 -0.52 8.30 14.70
C MET A 103 -0.88 7.49 15.96
N GLY A 104 -1.91 6.63 15.90
CA GLY A 104 -2.22 5.70 16.99
C GLY A 104 -1.04 4.79 17.33
N ASN A 105 -0.41 4.21 16.31
CA ASN A 105 0.78 3.36 16.49
C ASN A 105 1.96 4.13 17.11
N VAL A 106 2.16 5.40 16.73
CA VAL A 106 3.22 6.26 17.27
C VAL A 106 2.97 6.58 18.74
N ILE A 107 1.73 6.90 19.12
CA ILE A 107 1.35 7.18 20.52
C ILE A 107 1.62 5.95 21.40
N GLU A 108 1.24 4.77 20.92
CA GLU A 108 1.51 3.49 21.62
C GLU A 108 3.01 3.22 21.72
N ALA A 109 3.76 3.37 20.63
CA ALA A 109 5.20 3.15 20.60
C ALA A 109 5.99 4.10 21.52
N LEU A 110 5.51 5.33 21.70
CA LEU A 110 6.11 6.33 22.60
C LEU A 110 5.60 6.22 24.05
N GLY A 111 4.63 5.33 24.32
CA GLY A 111 4.11 5.09 25.67
C GLY A 111 3.36 6.27 26.28
N PHE A 112 2.76 7.13 25.46
CA PHE A 112 1.99 8.27 25.98
C PHE A 112 0.73 7.77 26.71
N LYS A 113 0.59 8.15 27.99
CA LYS A 113 -0.53 7.72 28.86
C LYS A 113 -1.91 8.27 28.46
N SER A 114 -1.96 9.28 27.59
CA SER A 114 -3.21 9.91 27.15
C SER A 114 -3.21 10.11 25.64
N GLU A 115 -4.06 9.35 24.96
CA GLU A 115 -4.36 9.49 23.54
C GLU A 115 -5.13 10.77 23.21
N THR A 116 -5.82 11.34 24.21
CA THR A 116 -6.69 12.51 24.05
C THR A 116 -5.99 13.84 24.32
N ALA A 117 -4.83 13.83 24.99
CA ALA A 117 -4.07 15.03 25.27
C ALA A 117 -3.57 15.69 23.97
N LEU A 118 -3.87 16.99 23.80
CA LEU A 118 -3.52 17.76 22.61
C LEU A 118 -2.01 17.72 22.32
N SER A 119 -1.17 17.77 23.36
CA SER A 119 0.29 17.72 23.23
C SER A 119 0.78 16.38 22.65
N SER A 120 0.33 15.25 23.19
CA SER A 120 0.63 13.92 22.68
C SER A 120 0.18 13.78 21.22
N ARG A 121 -0.99 14.34 20.90
CA ARG A 121 -1.55 14.27 19.54
C ARG A 121 -0.75 15.08 18.54
N VAL A 122 -0.33 16.29 18.90
CA VAL A 122 0.50 17.15 18.05
C VAL A 122 1.87 16.51 17.84
N VAL A 123 2.50 15.97 18.89
CA VAL A 123 3.80 15.28 18.76
C VAL A 123 3.69 14.08 17.84
N ALA A 124 2.69 13.22 18.03
CA ALA A 124 2.49 12.05 17.19
C ALA A 124 2.17 12.44 15.74
N PHE A 125 1.38 13.49 15.51
CA PHE A 125 1.12 14.03 14.17
C PHE A 125 2.41 14.50 13.49
N VAL A 126 3.24 15.28 14.19
CA VAL A 126 4.52 15.76 13.66
C VAL A 126 5.43 14.59 13.32
N ILE A 127 5.58 13.60 14.20
CA ILE A 127 6.42 12.42 13.93
C ILE A 127 5.92 11.62 12.73
N THR A 128 4.60 11.49 12.56
CA THR A 128 4.00 10.79 11.42
C THR A 128 4.19 11.54 10.10
N VAL A 129 4.03 12.86 10.08
CA VAL A 129 3.96 13.66 8.85
C VAL A 129 5.30 14.27 8.46
N ALA A 130 6.15 14.62 9.43
CA ALA A 130 7.43 15.29 9.17
C ALA A 130 8.37 14.52 8.22
N PRO A 131 8.49 13.18 8.27
CA PRO A 131 9.32 12.45 7.32
C PRO A 131 8.88 12.67 5.87
N SER A 132 7.58 12.57 5.60
CA SER A 132 7.01 12.78 4.26
C SER A 132 7.21 14.22 3.79
N VAL A 133 6.99 15.20 4.68
CA VAL A 133 7.19 16.62 4.37
C VAL A 133 8.65 16.94 4.10
N ALA A 134 9.57 16.42 4.92
CA ALA A 134 11.01 16.60 4.72
C ALA A 134 11.45 16.04 3.36
N LEU A 135 10.98 14.84 2.98
CA LEU A 135 11.29 14.23 1.68
C LEU A 135 10.84 15.13 0.52
N VAL A 136 9.62 15.69 0.56
CA VAL A 136 9.13 16.60 -0.50
C VAL A 136 10.00 17.85 -0.61
N PHE A 137 10.44 18.42 0.52
CA PHE A 137 11.30 19.61 0.50
C PHE A 137 12.72 19.34 0.02
N THR A 138 13.19 18.09 0.05
CA THR A 138 14.52 17.78 -0.51
C THR A 138 14.59 17.91 -2.02
N GLN A 139 13.45 17.91 -2.75
CA GLN A 139 13.37 18.01 -4.21
C GLN A 139 14.27 17.00 -4.96
N ARG A 140 14.65 15.89 -4.30
CA ARG A 140 15.56 14.87 -4.83
C ARG A 140 14.87 13.64 -5.40
N PHE A 141 13.58 13.45 -5.08
CA PHE A 141 12.81 12.27 -5.46
C PHE A 141 11.62 12.70 -6.30
N ASP A 142 11.42 12.02 -7.43
CA ASP A 142 10.20 12.20 -8.22
C ASP A 142 9.05 11.36 -7.63
N PHE A 143 7.83 11.57 -8.11
CA PHE A 143 6.64 10.88 -7.58
C PHE A 143 6.75 9.35 -7.72
N GLY A 144 7.28 8.83 -8.81
CA GLY A 144 7.49 7.40 -8.99
C GLY A 144 8.61 6.84 -8.14
N ASP A 145 9.64 7.61 -7.81
CA ASP A 145 10.64 7.18 -6.83
C ASP A 145 9.98 6.97 -5.47
N MET A 146 9.13 7.92 -5.05
CA MET A 146 8.41 7.83 -3.77
C MET A 146 7.48 6.60 -3.74
N ILE A 147 6.73 6.35 -4.82
CA ILE A 147 5.87 5.15 -4.95
C ILE A 147 6.70 3.88 -4.96
N SER A 148 7.83 3.89 -5.68
CA SER A 148 8.73 2.74 -5.80
C SER A 148 9.32 2.37 -4.44
N THR A 149 9.80 3.36 -3.66
CA THR A 149 10.31 3.13 -2.31
C THR A 149 9.21 2.61 -1.40
N ALA A 150 8.04 3.23 -1.43
CA ALA A 150 6.90 2.81 -0.63
C ALA A 150 6.53 1.35 -0.94
N GLY A 151 6.42 1.01 -2.21
CA GLY A 151 6.15 -0.35 -2.70
C GLY A 151 7.19 -1.37 -2.26
N ALA A 152 8.47 -1.06 -2.42
CA ALA A 152 9.57 -1.94 -2.04
C ALA A 152 9.59 -2.22 -0.54
N VAL A 153 9.50 -1.18 0.30
CA VAL A 153 9.56 -1.31 1.76
C VAL A 153 8.28 -1.95 2.30
N GLY A 154 7.12 -1.40 1.97
CA GLY A 154 5.86 -1.91 2.50
C GLY A 154 5.52 -3.30 1.95
N GLY A 155 5.98 -3.65 0.74
CA GLY A 155 5.84 -4.99 0.20
C GLY A 155 6.52 -6.04 1.06
N VAL A 156 7.75 -5.76 1.49
CA VAL A 156 8.46 -6.64 2.44
C VAL A 156 7.70 -6.74 3.76
N VAL A 157 7.24 -5.62 4.32
CA VAL A 157 6.49 -5.63 5.58
C VAL A 157 5.20 -6.46 5.43
N LEU A 158 4.40 -6.24 4.39
CA LEU A 158 3.10 -6.88 4.23
C LEU A 158 3.20 -8.34 3.80
N ALA A 159 4.21 -8.73 3.02
CA ALA A 159 4.33 -10.09 2.50
C ALA A 159 5.23 -11.00 3.35
N VAL A 160 6.31 -10.46 3.95
CA VAL A 160 7.28 -11.26 4.71
C VAL A 160 6.90 -11.37 6.18
N LEU A 161 6.41 -10.29 6.81
CA LEU A 161 6.06 -10.30 8.24
C LEU A 161 5.00 -11.34 8.65
N PRO A 162 3.96 -11.63 7.83
CA PRO A 162 2.97 -12.64 8.20
C PRO A 162 3.53 -14.07 8.30
N ILE A 163 4.63 -14.39 7.60
CA ILE A 163 5.21 -15.74 7.60
C ILE A 163 5.67 -16.18 9.00
N PRO A 164 6.55 -15.46 9.72
CA PRO A 164 6.94 -15.82 11.08
C PRO A 164 5.79 -15.70 12.08
N ILE A 165 4.85 -14.77 11.88
CA ILE A 165 3.64 -14.67 12.71
C ILE A 165 2.82 -15.96 12.62
N LEU A 166 2.53 -16.43 11.41
CA LEU A 166 1.75 -17.65 11.19
C LEU A 166 2.49 -18.90 11.67
N LEU A 167 3.82 -18.98 11.50
CA LEU A 167 4.64 -20.06 12.04
C LEU A 167 4.53 -20.17 13.56
N ARG A 168 4.69 -19.03 14.26
CA ARG A 168 4.58 -18.98 15.73
C ARG A 168 3.17 -19.26 16.21
N ALA A 169 2.16 -18.77 15.50
CA ALA A 169 0.75 -19.03 15.82
C ALA A 169 0.43 -20.53 15.72
N ARG A 170 0.86 -21.22 14.64
CA ARG A 170 0.70 -22.67 14.48
C ARG A 170 1.45 -23.46 15.57
N ALA A 171 2.67 -23.05 15.91
CA ALA A 171 3.44 -23.71 16.96
C ALA A 171 2.77 -23.62 18.35
N ARG A 172 2.01 -22.56 18.62
CA ARG A 172 1.31 -22.36 19.90
C ARG A 172 -0.09 -22.97 19.96
N ASN A 173 -0.65 -23.45 18.84
CA ASN A 173 -1.98 -24.11 18.75
C ASN A 173 -3.10 -23.39 19.52
N GLN A 174 -3.12 -22.05 19.51
CA GLN A 174 -4.03 -21.25 20.34
C GLN A 174 -5.46 -21.13 19.76
N ARG A 175 -5.67 -21.46 18.49
CA ARG A 175 -6.94 -21.32 17.79
C ARG A 175 -7.02 -22.32 16.63
N GLN A 176 -8.20 -22.90 16.39
CA GLN A 176 -8.49 -23.59 15.13
C GLN A 176 -8.86 -22.54 14.07
N PRO A 177 -8.11 -22.42 12.97
CA PRO A 177 -8.35 -21.40 11.97
C PRO A 177 -9.53 -21.79 11.07
N GLU A 178 -10.37 -20.82 10.75
CA GLU A 178 -11.50 -20.96 9.82
C GLU A 178 -11.02 -21.17 8.37
N PHE A 179 -9.80 -20.72 8.07
CA PHE A 179 -9.13 -20.94 6.80
C PHE A 179 -7.69 -21.41 7.00
N THR A 180 -7.31 -22.48 6.30
CA THR A 180 -5.93 -22.97 6.30
C THR A 180 -5.26 -22.71 4.96
N CYS A 181 -4.17 -21.94 4.99
CA CYS A 181 -3.25 -21.86 3.86
C CYS A 181 -2.57 -23.24 3.72
N GLY A 182 -3.10 -24.09 2.83
CA GLY A 182 -2.60 -25.42 2.51
C GLY A 182 -1.29 -25.36 1.72
N VAL A 183 -1.34 -25.67 0.43
CA VAL A 183 -0.16 -25.66 -0.47
C VAL A 183 0.50 -24.26 -0.55
N LEU A 184 -0.29 -23.20 -0.39
CA LEU A 184 0.15 -21.81 -0.32
C LEU A 184 1.01 -21.47 0.91
N PHE A 185 1.21 -22.42 1.84
CA PHE A 185 2.15 -22.27 2.96
C PHE A 185 3.29 -23.31 2.94
N SER A 186 3.49 -23.97 1.79
CA SER A 186 4.61 -24.89 1.59
C SER A 186 5.96 -24.18 1.77
N VAL A 187 7.02 -24.95 2.09
CA VAL A 187 8.39 -24.40 2.22
C VAL A 187 8.83 -23.66 0.95
N PRO A 188 8.68 -24.23 -0.27
CA PRO A 188 9.13 -23.56 -1.49
C PRO A 188 8.43 -22.22 -1.71
N PHE A 189 7.12 -22.14 -1.46
CA PHE A 189 6.35 -20.91 -1.66
C PHE A 189 6.75 -19.79 -0.68
N ARG A 190 7.03 -20.15 0.59
CA ARG A 190 7.54 -19.18 1.57
C ARG A 190 8.91 -18.63 1.18
N VAL A 191 9.81 -19.52 0.75
CA VAL A 191 11.15 -19.12 0.28
C VAL A 191 11.03 -18.23 -0.95
N SER A 192 10.16 -18.56 -1.91
CA SER A 192 9.98 -17.74 -3.11
C SER A 192 9.42 -16.35 -2.82
N ILE A 193 8.44 -16.23 -1.90
CA ILE A 193 7.93 -14.93 -1.46
C ILE A 193 9.05 -14.10 -0.85
N VAL A 194 9.81 -14.66 0.10
CA VAL A 194 10.89 -13.93 0.77
C VAL A 194 11.94 -13.48 -0.24
N LEU A 195 12.39 -14.38 -1.12
CA LEU A 195 13.37 -14.05 -2.16
C LEU A 195 12.86 -12.97 -3.12
N PHE A 196 11.59 -13.03 -3.52
CA PHE A 196 11.00 -12.04 -4.41
C PHE A 196 10.94 -10.66 -3.75
N TYR A 197 10.32 -10.52 -2.58
CA TYR A 197 10.13 -9.22 -1.94
C TYR A 197 11.44 -8.62 -1.42
N VAL A 198 12.33 -9.43 -0.84
CA VAL A 198 13.67 -8.96 -0.42
C VAL A 198 14.51 -8.62 -1.64
N GLY A 199 14.40 -9.39 -2.73
CA GLY A 199 15.09 -9.09 -4.00
C GLY A 199 14.62 -7.76 -4.60
N VAL A 200 13.31 -7.49 -4.57
CA VAL A 200 12.77 -6.19 -5.04
C VAL A 200 13.23 -5.04 -4.14
N LEU A 201 13.29 -5.23 -2.83
CA LEU A 201 13.85 -4.22 -1.92
C LEU A 201 15.33 -3.94 -2.20
N ALA A 202 16.14 -4.98 -2.39
CA ALA A 202 17.55 -4.84 -2.73
C ALA A 202 17.73 -4.13 -4.08
N TYR A 203 16.94 -4.51 -5.08
CA TYR A 203 16.94 -3.84 -6.38
C TYR A 203 16.57 -2.36 -6.27
N ALA A 204 15.50 -2.02 -5.55
CA ALA A 204 15.11 -0.63 -5.34
C ALA A 204 16.20 0.18 -4.61
N ALA A 205 16.83 -0.40 -3.59
CA ALA A 205 17.92 0.23 -2.86
C ALA A 205 19.15 0.50 -3.75
N ILE A 206 19.52 -0.44 -4.61
CA ILE A 206 20.65 -0.26 -5.56
C ILE A 206 20.34 0.79 -6.62
N THR A 207 19.08 0.86 -7.08
CA THR A 207 18.69 1.77 -8.17
C THR A 207 18.48 3.20 -7.70
N MET A 208 18.22 3.40 -6.39
CA MET A 208 18.04 4.71 -5.76
C MET A 208 19.33 5.30 -5.15
N LEU A 209 20.44 4.56 -5.19
CA LEU A 209 21.79 4.99 -4.78
C LEU A 209 22.56 5.57 -5.97
#